data_AF-A0A349SKN8-F1
#
_entry.id   AF-A0A349SKN8-F1
#
_cell.length_a   1.000
_cell.length_b   1.000
_cell.length_c   1.000
_cell.angle_alpha   90.00
_cell.angle_beta   90.00
_cell.angle_gamma   90.00
#
_symmetry.space_group_name_H-M   'P 1'
#
loop_
_entity.id
_entity.type
_entity.pdbx_description
1 polymer ?
#
loop_
_entity_poly.entity_id
_entity_poly.type
_entity_poly.pdbx_seq_one_letter_code
_entity_poly.pdbx_strand_id
1 'polypeptide(L)'
;MHYKAIKLIKRPGLNITPDVFDVVTEETPELNEGQVLIKQTAMSLDPAMKGWMSPDTESYIPPVELGSTMRSTGVGEVVGSLNDNIPVGTRLMG
;
A
#
# COMPACT_ATOMS: atom_id res chain seq x y z
N MET A 1 -15.72 5.34 7.79
CA MET A 1 -14.55 4.72 8.48
C MET A 1 -13.30 5.36 7.88
N HIS A 2 -12.21 5.49 8.63
CA HIS A 2 -10.98 6.10 8.13
C HIS A 2 -9.80 5.14 8.22
N TYR A 3 -8.81 5.32 7.36
CA TYR A 3 -7.53 4.61 7.42
C TYR A 3 -6.36 5.59 7.31
N LYS A 4 -5.17 5.16 7.75
CA LYS A 4 -3.94 5.91 7.56
C LYS A 4 -3.22 5.42 6.32
N ALA A 5 -2.80 6.34 5.46
CA ALA A 5 -1.95 6.06 4.31
C ALA A 5 -0.59 6.72 4.49
N ILE A 6 0.46 6.02 4.07
CA ILE A 6 1.83 6.57 3.99
C ILE A 6 2.09 6.88 2.52
N LYS A 7 2.09 8.16 2.16
CA LYS A 7 2.28 8.61 0.77
C LYS A 7 3.74 8.92 0.50
N LEU A 8 4.25 8.49 -0.65
CA LEU A 8 5.59 8.88 -1.11
C LEU A 8 5.51 10.28 -1.71
N ILE A 9 6.08 11.30 -1.07
CA ILE A 9 5.95 12.71 -1.54
C ILE A 9 7.24 13.28 -2.14
N LYS A 10 8.37 12.58 -1.97
CA LYS A 10 9.68 13.00 -2.48
C LYS A 10 10.50 11.78 -2.89
N ARG A 11 11.46 11.95 -3.80
CA ARG A 11 12.42 10.88 -4.14
C ARG A 11 13.57 10.89 -3.13
N PRO A 12 13.91 9.76 -2.49
CA PRO A 12 14.99 9.72 -1.51
C PRO A 12 16.35 9.88 -2.18
N GLY A 13 17.31 10.44 -1.45
CA GLY A 13 18.72 10.42 -1.85
C GLY A 13 19.40 9.13 -1.39
N LEU A 14 20.59 9.26 -0.82
CA LEU A 14 21.31 8.11 -0.25
C LEU A 14 20.53 7.47 0.91
N ASN A 15 19.99 8.30 1.80
CA ASN A 15 19.22 7.89 2.96
C ASN A 15 17.72 8.12 2.73
N ILE A 16 16.91 7.25 3.34
CA ILE A 16 15.46 7.43 3.43
C ILE A 16 15.21 8.19 4.75
N THR A 17 14.64 9.38 4.63
CA THR A 17 14.34 10.28 5.75
C THR A 17 12.83 10.48 5.89
N PRO A 18 12.32 10.88 7.07
CA PRO A 18 10.88 11.03 7.29
C PRO A 18 10.18 12.01 6.32
N ASP A 19 10.86 13.07 5.87
CA ASP A 19 10.34 14.06 4.91
C ASP A 19 10.08 13.49 3.50
N VAL A 20 10.48 12.24 3.26
CA VAL A 20 10.17 11.51 2.03
C VAL A 20 8.71 11.06 1.98
N PHE A 21 8.07 10.96 3.15
CA PHE A 21 6.71 10.47 3.29
C PHE A 21 5.77 11.52 3.91
N ASP A 22 4.51 11.43 3.53
CA ASP A 22 3.42 12.09 4.23
C ASP A 22 2.49 11.05 4.84
N VAL A 23 2.04 11.27 6.07
CA VAL A 23 1.14 10.36 6.78
C VAL A 23 -0.23 11.00 6.85
N VAL A 24 -1.13 10.55 5.99
CA VAL A 24 -2.47 11.14 5.84
C VAL A 24 -3.54 10.20 6.41
N THR A 25 -4.66 10.78 6.80
CA THR A 25 -5.88 10.03 7.12
C THR A 25 -6.86 10.18 5.97
N GLU A 26 -7.35 9.07 5.44
CA GLU A 26 -8.29 9.05 4.31
C GLU A 26 -9.57 8.32 4.68
N GLU A 27 -10.64 8.61 3.96
CA GLU A 27 -11.91 7.87 4.07
C GLU A 27 -11.78 6.51 3.41
N THR A 28 -12.25 5.46 4.10
CA THR A 28 -12.34 4.13 3.52
C THR A 28 -13.33 4.18 2.35
N PRO A 29 -12.91 3.84 1.12
CA PRO A 29 -13.79 3.88 -0.04
C PRO A 29 -14.88 2.81 0.06
N GLU A 30 -15.99 3.03 -0.64
CA GLU A 30 -17.03 2.02 -0.82
C GLU A 30 -16.50 0.86 -1.68
N LEU A 31 -16.88 -0.36 -1.33
CA LEU A 31 -16.54 -1.53 -2.14
C LEU A 31 -17.40 -1.57 -3.41
N ASN A 32 -16.78 -1.92 -4.53
CA ASN A 32 -17.47 -2.28 -5.76
C ASN A 32 -17.48 -3.80 -5.98
N GLU A 33 -18.28 -4.26 -6.95
CA GLU A 33 -18.34 -5.67 -7.35
C GLU A 33 -16.93 -6.25 -7.62
N GLY A 34 -16.65 -7.44 -7.06
CA GLY A 34 -15.37 -8.12 -7.19
C GLY A 34 -14.27 -7.63 -6.23
N GLN A 35 -14.48 -6.54 -5.50
CA GLN A 35 -13.50 -6.00 -4.55
C GLN A 35 -13.64 -6.59 -3.14
N VAL A 36 -12.54 -6.48 -2.38
CA VAL A 36 -12.47 -6.81 -0.96
C VAL A 36 -11.84 -5.65 -0.20
N LEU A 37 -12.28 -5.46 1.04
CA LEU A 37 -11.70 -4.51 1.98
C LEU A 37 -10.90 -5.29 3.01
N ILE A 38 -9.61 -4.99 3.10
CA ILE A 38 -8.66 -5.70 3.95
C ILE A 38 -8.23 -4.78 5.10
N LYS A 39 -8.36 -5.28 6.33
CA LYS A 39 -7.69 -4.70 7.49
C LYS A 39 -6.28 -5.28 7.55
N GLN A 40 -5.30 -4.50 7.09
CA GLN A 40 -3.90 -4.87 7.16
C GLN A 40 -3.43 -4.98 8.62
N THR A 41 -2.71 -6.05 8.94
CA THR A 41 -2.23 -6.35 10.30
C THR A 41 -0.72 -6.29 10.42
N ALA A 42 0.01 -6.57 9.34
CA ALA A 42 1.46 -6.39 9.26
C ALA A 42 1.88 -6.01 7.83
N MET A 43 3.02 -5.32 7.74
CA MET A 43 3.66 -4.91 6.49
C MET A 43 5.11 -5.41 6.48
N SER A 44 5.57 -5.81 5.30
CA SER A 44 6.97 -6.08 5.04
C SER A 44 7.71 -4.78 4.78
N LEU A 45 8.92 -4.69 5.33
CA LEU A 45 9.87 -3.60 5.07
C LEU A 45 11.08 -4.19 4.34
N ASP A 46 11.03 -4.12 3.01
CA ASP A 46 12.00 -4.77 2.14
C ASP A 46 13.02 -3.76 1.57
N PRO A 47 14.31 -4.12 1.44
CA PRO A 47 15.30 -3.27 0.75
C PRO A 47 14.87 -2.89 -0.69
N ALA A 48 14.11 -3.76 -1.36
CA ALA A 48 13.55 -3.51 -2.69
C ALA A 48 12.65 -2.26 -2.74
N MET A 49 12.02 -1.86 -1.63
CA MET A 49 11.20 -0.65 -1.55
C MET A 49 11.97 0.59 -1.96
N LYS A 50 13.28 0.68 -1.66
CA LYS A 50 14.12 1.80 -2.10
C LYS A 50 14.19 1.90 -3.63
N GLY A 51 14.25 0.75 -4.31
CA GLY A 51 14.20 0.68 -5.77
C GLY A 51 12.86 1.17 -6.31
N TRP A 52 11.74 0.78 -5.68
CA TRP A 52 10.41 1.23 -6.09
C TRP A 52 10.18 2.73 -5.87
N MET A 53 10.92 3.36 -4.95
CA MET A 53 10.90 4.82 -4.75
C MET A 53 11.71 5.58 -5.80
N SER A 54 12.60 4.91 -6.55
CA SER A 54 13.38 5.51 -7.64
C SER A 54 12.46 5.98 -8.78
N PRO A 55 12.76 7.08 -9.48
CA PRO A 55 12.03 7.44 -10.70
C PRO A 55 12.37 6.55 -11.91
N ASP A 56 13.31 5.62 -11.77
CA ASP A 56 13.78 4.73 -12.83
C ASP A 56 12.68 3.76 -13.29
N THR A 57 12.33 3.83 -14.58
CA THR A 57 11.31 2.99 -15.19
C THR A 57 11.85 1.70 -15.79
N GLU A 58 13.18 1.51 -15.85
CA GLU A 58 13.83 0.29 -16.36
C GLU A 58 13.94 -0.81 -15.28
N SER A 59 12.91 -0.92 -14.44
CA SER A 59 12.79 -1.93 -13.38
C SER A 59 11.74 -2.98 -13.74
N TYR A 60 11.82 -4.15 -13.11
CA TYR A 60 10.82 -5.23 -13.27
C TYR A 60 9.43 -4.85 -12.75
N ILE A 61 9.33 -3.75 -11.99
CA ILE A 61 8.07 -3.20 -11.50
C ILE A 61 8.09 -1.67 -11.63
N PRO A 62 6.99 -1.03 -12.04
CA PRO A 62 6.93 0.42 -12.15
C PRO A 62 7.21 1.13 -10.81
N PRO A 63 7.83 2.32 -10.85
CA PRO A 63 7.97 3.19 -9.69
C PRO A 63 6.66 3.44 -8.95
N VAL A 64 6.78 3.69 -7.65
CA VAL A 64 5.70 4.32 -6.89
C VAL A 64 5.61 5.79 -7.32
N GLU A 65 4.42 6.25 -7.68
CA GLU A 65 4.18 7.62 -8.09
C GLU A 65 4.27 8.57 -6.88
N LEU A 66 4.73 9.81 -7.11
CA LEU A 66 4.69 10.82 -6.05
C LEU A 66 3.24 11.17 -5.72
N GLY A 67 2.93 11.31 -4.43
CA GLY A 67 1.58 11.50 -3.91
C GLY A 67 0.76 10.21 -3.74
N SER A 68 1.27 9.06 -4.21
CA SER A 68 0.58 7.77 -4.06
C SER A 68 0.99 7.04 -2.77
N THR A 69 0.15 6.11 -2.32
CA THR A 69 0.45 5.24 -1.17
C THR A 69 1.69 4.38 -1.46
N MET A 70 2.63 4.35 -0.53
CA MET A 70 3.86 3.57 -0.65
C MET A 70 3.54 2.07 -0.77
N ARG A 71 4.12 1.43 -1.80
CA ARG A 71 3.96 -0.01 -2.03
C ARG A 71 4.68 -0.82 -0.95
N SER A 72 4.01 -1.83 -0.43
CA SER A 72 4.54 -2.85 0.49
C SER A 72 3.77 -4.14 0.25
N THR A 73 4.41 -5.28 0.50
CA THR A 73 3.70 -6.56 0.69
C THR A 73 3.30 -6.67 2.15
N GLY A 74 2.12 -7.19 2.43
CA GLY A 74 1.60 -7.32 3.78
C GLY A 74 0.72 -8.53 3.97
N VAL A 75 0.22 -8.65 5.19
CA VAL A 75 -0.84 -9.61 5.54
C VAL A 75 -1.99 -8.87 6.18
N GLY A 76 -3.19 -9.39 5.98
CA GLY A 76 -4.39 -8.79 6.53
C GLY A 76 -5.57 -9.76 6.54
N GLU A 77 -6.67 -9.27 7.11
CA GLU A 77 -7.93 -9.98 7.19
C GLU A 77 -9.00 -9.21 6.41
N VAL A 78 -9.81 -9.93 5.64
CA VAL A 78 -10.92 -9.36 4.89
C VAL A 78 -12.03 -8.95 5.87
N VAL A 79 -12.33 -7.66 5.93
CA VAL A 79 -13.37 -7.06 6.80
C VAL A 79 -14.62 -6.61 6.04
N GLY A 80 -14.58 -6.65 4.71
CA GLY A 80 -15.73 -6.46 3.82
C GLY A 80 -15.43 -7.12 2.47
N SER A 81 -16.44 -7.68 1.81
CA SER A 81 -16.25 -8.35 0.52
C SER A 81 -17.51 -8.24 -0.34
N LEU A 82 -17.30 -7.90 -1.62
CA LEU A 82 -18.27 -8.09 -2.71
C LEU A 82 -17.70 -9.08 -3.74
N ASN A 83 -16.93 -10.05 -3.26
CA ASN A 83 -16.33 -11.12 -4.05
C ASN A 83 -16.62 -12.49 -3.40
N ASP A 84 -17.45 -13.30 -4.07
CA ASP A 84 -17.92 -14.59 -3.53
C ASP A 84 -16.79 -15.60 -3.26
N ASN A 85 -15.64 -15.46 -3.92
CA ASN A 85 -14.50 -16.35 -3.72
C ASN A 85 -13.63 -15.96 -2.52
N ILE A 86 -13.83 -14.76 -1.97
CA ILE A 86 -13.00 -14.22 -0.88
C ILE A 86 -13.94 -13.69 0.22
N PRO A 87 -14.47 -14.57 1.08
CA PRO A 87 -15.41 -14.18 2.13
C PRO A 87 -14.74 -13.36 3.25
N VAL A 88 -15.55 -12.60 3.99
CA VAL A 88 -15.12 -11.90 5.22
C VAL A 88 -14.52 -12.89 6.22
N GLY A 89 -13.44 -12.50 6.90
CA GLY A 89 -12.64 -13.34 7.79
C GLY A 89 -11.51 -14.11 7.09
N THR A 90 -11.46 -14.12 5.75
CA THR A 90 -10.34 -14.69 5.00
C THR A 90 -9.05 -13.93 5.31
N ARG A 91 -7.96 -14.65 5.53
CA ARG A 91 -6.62 -14.07 5.67
C ARG A 91 -5.86 -14.18 4.36
N LEU A 92 -5.30 -13.07 3.92
CA LEU A 92 -4.58 -12.97 2.66
C LEU A 92 -3.19 -12.35 2.87
N MET A 93 -2.33 -12.59 1.88
CA MET A 93 -1.03 -11.96 1.72
C MET A 93 -0.93 -11.41 0.30
N GLY A 94 -0.33 -10.23 0.15
CA GLY A 94 -0.12 -9.56 -1.14
C GLY A 94 0.74 -8.32 -0.98
#